data_AF-A0A633DAZ8-F1
#
_entry.id   AF-A0A633DAZ8-F1
#
_cell.length_a   1.000
_cell.length_b   1.000
_cell.length_c   1.000
_cell.angle_alpha   90.00
_cell.angle_beta   90.00
_cell.angle_gamma   90.00
#
_symmetry.space_group_name_H-M   'P 1'
#
loop_
_entity.id
_entity.type
_entity.pdbx_description
1 polymer ?
#
loop_
_entity_poly.entity_id
_entity_poly.type
_entity_poly.pdbx_seq_one_letter_code
_entity_poly.pdbx_strand_id
1 'polypeptide(L)'
;MSITTQEKLMGGIREAAFSVLSRHGFSAAIADKISIAIVKQLSFAWEGNVIYITRTPDHDVMWRNQRIFDEFRGANHDVLAEKYGVSIQWIYSIVKGMRAEYIKQRQPDMFNHEEPDDEDVSEFIRAQFKTLGDIMDHSAWCLRQQVPDMTESRALSLGKEIAYLTSELRKGQSAHIRKEKNVSDEAQADMFGDG
;
A
#
# COMPACT_ATOMS: atom_id res chain seq x y z
N MET A 1 -13.95 2.88 -8.41
CA MET A 1 -12.54 3.35 -8.45
C MET A 1 -12.54 4.69 -9.15
N SER A 2 -11.90 5.73 -8.59
CA SER A 2 -11.82 7.05 -9.23
C SER A 2 -10.37 7.30 -9.66
N ILE A 3 -10.15 7.47 -10.96
CA ILE A 3 -8.84 7.83 -11.50
C ILE A 3 -8.53 9.26 -11.07
N THR A 4 -7.38 9.46 -10.42
CA THR A 4 -6.88 10.76 -9.98
C THR A 4 -5.50 11.04 -10.59
N THR A 5 -5.01 12.26 -10.43
CA THR A 5 -3.65 12.61 -10.89
C THR A 5 -2.61 12.18 -9.87
N GLN A 6 -1.38 11.89 -10.33
CA GLN A 6 -0.23 11.65 -9.46
C GLN A 6 -0.08 12.77 -8.41
N GLU A 7 -0.20 14.02 -8.83
CA GLU A 7 -0.12 15.19 -7.94
C GLU A 7 -1.16 15.14 -6.81
N LYS A 8 -2.43 14.83 -7.13
CA LYS A 8 -3.50 14.73 -6.13
C LYS A 8 -3.29 13.56 -5.17
N LEU A 9 -2.84 12.42 -5.70
CA LEU A 9 -2.55 11.24 -4.89
C LEU A 9 -1.41 11.54 -3.91
N MET A 10 -0.28 12.03 -4.42
CA MET A 10 0.89 12.39 -3.63
C MET A 10 0.61 13.53 -2.64
N GLY A 11 -0.20 14.51 -3.03
CA GLY A 11 -0.68 15.56 -2.13
C GLY A 11 -1.45 15.00 -0.95
N GLY A 12 -2.25 13.95 -1.14
CA GLY A 12 -2.94 13.25 -0.05
C GLY A 12 -2.02 12.52 0.92
N ILE A 13 -0.98 11.87 0.39
CA ILE A 13 0.03 11.20 1.22
C ILE A 13 0.80 12.25 2.04
N ARG A 14 1.19 13.36 1.41
CA ARG A 14 1.85 14.49 2.10
C ARG A 14 0.98 15.07 3.21
N GLU A 15 -0.29 15.31 2.92
CA GLU A 15 -1.27 15.81 3.89
C GLU A 15 -1.42 14.86 5.09
N ALA A 16 -1.54 13.56 4.83
CA ALA A 16 -1.60 12.54 5.88
C ALA A 16 -0.33 12.54 6.74
N ALA A 17 0.85 12.53 6.11
CA ALA A 17 2.13 12.58 6.80
C ALA A 17 2.28 13.83 7.66
N PHE A 18 2.00 15.01 7.10
CA PHE A 18 2.07 16.27 7.83
C PHE A 18 1.13 16.29 9.04
N SER A 19 -0.11 15.83 8.87
CA SER A 19 -1.12 15.78 9.93
C SER A 19 -0.72 14.84 11.06
N VAL A 20 -0.23 13.63 10.75
CA VAL A 20 0.28 12.69 11.77
C VAL A 20 1.44 13.31 12.53
N LEU A 21 2.46 13.81 11.83
CA LEU A 21 3.65 14.37 12.49
C LEU A 21 3.30 15.57 13.35
N SER A 22 2.43 16.47 12.88
CA SER A 22 1.98 17.61 13.69
C SER A 22 1.28 17.17 14.98
N ARG A 23 0.44 16.11 14.92
CA ARG A 23 -0.24 15.54 16.10
C ARG A 23 0.73 14.92 17.11
N HIS A 24 1.89 14.45 16.66
CA HIS A 24 2.95 13.88 17.51
C HIS A 24 3.98 14.92 17.98
N GLY A 25 3.69 16.21 17.83
CA GLY A 25 4.49 17.30 18.40
C GLY A 25 5.68 17.74 17.55
N PHE A 26 5.79 17.28 16.29
CA PHE A 26 6.79 17.80 15.37
C PHE A 26 6.45 19.23 14.96
N SER A 27 7.46 20.09 14.86
CA SER A 27 7.24 21.45 14.36
C SER A 27 6.77 21.43 12.90
N ALA A 28 5.99 22.42 12.50
CA ALA A 28 5.47 22.50 11.13
C ALA A 28 6.59 22.41 10.07
N ALA A 29 7.74 23.03 10.32
CA ALA A 29 8.89 22.96 9.41
C ALA A 29 9.48 21.54 9.29
N ILE A 30 9.57 20.80 10.40
CA ILE A 30 10.07 19.41 10.39
C ILE A 30 9.05 18.48 9.75
N ALA A 31 7.77 18.60 10.12
CA ALA A 31 6.68 17.82 9.54
C ALA A 31 6.60 18.02 8.02
N ASP A 32 6.75 19.27 7.56
CA ASP A 32 6.76 19.58 6.13
C ASP A 32 7.93 18.92 5.41
N LYS A 33 9.15 19.12 5.91
CA LYS A 33 10.37 18.52 5.34
C LYS A 33 10.27 17.00 5.22
N ILE A 34 9.80 16.33 6.27
CA ILE A 34 9.66 14.86 6.28
C ILE A 34 8.55 14.44 5.31
N SER A 35 7.40 15.12 5.29
CA SER A 35 6.30 14.78 4.39
C SER A 35 6.69 14.87 2.91
N ILE A 36 7.52 15.86 2.55
CA ILE A 36 8.09 16.00 1.20
C ILE A 36 9.04 14.85 0.89
N ALA A 37 9.90 14.46 1.83
CA ALA A 37 10.82 13.35 1.63
C ALA A 37 10.10 12.01 1.44
N ILE A 38 9.02 11.77 2.18
CA ILE A 38 8.18 10.57 2.05
C ILE A 38 7.61 10.48 0.65
N VAL A 39 6.98 11.56 0.17
CA VAL A 39 6.41 11.60 -1.19
C VAL A 39 7.48 11.41 -2.25
N LYS A 40 8.67 12.01 -2.09
CA LYS A 40 9.79 11.80 -3.03
C LYS A 40 10.20 10.33 -3.09
N GLN A 41 10.34 9.69 -1.93
CA GLN A 41 10.74 8.29 -1.85
C GLN A 41 9.69 7.37 -2.47
N LEU A 42 8.41 7.64 -2.24
CA LEU A 42 7.30 6.88 -2.83
C LEU A 42 7.17 7.12 -4.32
N SER A 43 7.39 8.35 -4.81
CA SER A 43 7.40 8.65 -6.24
C SER A 43 8.41 7.75 -6.92
N PHE A 44 9.63 7.69 -6.40
CA PHE A 44 10.71 6.87 -6.91
C PHE A 44 10.40 5.37 -6.84
N ALA A 45 9.88 4.89 -5.70
CA ALA A 45 9.56 3.47 -5.51
C ALA A 45 8.42 2.99 -6.43
N TRP A 46 7.51 3.88 -6.80
CA TRP A 46 6.33 3.56 -7.58
C TRP A 46 6.43 3.93 -9.07
N GLU A 47 7.56 4.45 -9.54
CA GLU A 47 7.72 4.90 -10.92
C GLU A 47 7.30 3.85 -11.95
N GLY A 48 6.50 4.28 -12.94
CA GLY A 48 5.99 3.43 -14.01
C GLY A 48 4.80 2.55 -13.61
N ASN A 49 4.38 2.54 -12.34
CA ASN A 49 3.28 1.71 -11.87
C ASN A 49 1.98 2.51 -11.71
N VAL A 50 0.85 1.78 -11.70
CA VAL A 50 -0.45 2.33 -11.30
C VAL A 50 -0.66 1.96 -9.84
N ILE A 51 -0.84 2.97 -8.99
CA ILE A 51 -1.02 2.80 -7.56
C ILE A 51 -2.50 2.96 -7.22
N TYR A 52 -3.01 2.07 -6.37
CA TYR A 52 -4.37 2.10 -5.87
C TYR A 52 -4.35 2.19 -4.34
N ILE A 53 -5.07 3.18 -3.80
CA ILE A 53 -5.23 3.31 -2.35
C ILE A 53 -6.45 2.52 -1.90
N THR A 54 -6.18 1.45 -1.17
CA THR A 54 -7.20 0.58 -0.57
C THR A 54 -7.83 1.26 0.64
N ARG A 55 -9.02 0.80 1.04
CA ARG A 55 -9.61 1.15 2.34
C ARG A 55 -8.81 0.47 3.44
N THR A 56 -8.76 1.05 4.65
CA THR A 56 -8.07 0.45 5.79
C THR A 56 -8.98 -0.61 6.43
N PRO A 57 -8.60 -1.90 6.38
CA PRO A 57 -8.77 -2.77 7.54
C PRO A 57 -7.58 -2.62 8.49
N ASP A 58 -7.77 -3.06 9.72
CA ASP A 58 -6.66 -3.15 10.69
C ASP A 58 -5.53 -4.00 10.08
N HIS A 59 -4.40 -3.36 9.78
CA HIS A 59 -3.24 -3.93 9.08
C HIS A 59 -2.78 -5.24 9.71
N ASP A 60 -2.82 -5.36 11.03
CA ASP A 60 -2.35 -6.56 11.70
C ASP A 60 -3.34 -7.70 11.53
N VAL A 61 -4.64 -7.39 11.58
CA VAL A 61 -5.73 -8.31 11.19
C VAL A 61 -5.59 -8.68 9.72
N MET A 62 -5.19 -7.74 8.88
CA MET A 62 -5.15 -7.89 7.43
C MET A 62 -3.96 -8.73 6.96
N TRP A 63 -2.77 -8.52 7.50
CA TRP A 63 -1.62 -9.40 7.30
C TRP A 63 -1.84 -10.79 7.88
N ARG A 64 -2.48 -10.90 9.04
CA ARG A 64 -2.85 -12.20 9.59
C ARG A 64 -3.81 -12.93 8.65
N ASN A 65 -4.86 -12.25 8.20
CA ASN A 65 -5.84 -12.81 7.28
C ASN A 65 -5.18 -13.22 5.95
N GLN A 66 -4.25 -12.40 5.43
CA GLN A 66 -3.42 -12.76 4.27
C GLN A 66 -2.64 -14.04 4.51
N ARG A 67 -1.92 -14.16 5.63
CA ARG A 67 -1.13 -15.36 5.94
C ARG A 67 -2.02 -16.60 6.10
N ILE A 68 -3.19 -16.44 6.74
CA ILE A 68 -4.18 -17.51 6.86
C ILE A 68 -4.63 -17.98 5.47
N PHE A 69 -4.89 -17.05 4.55
CA PHE A 69 -5.32 -17.37 3.19
C PHE A 69 -4.21 -17.97 2.33
N ASP A 70 -2.99 -17.43 2.40
CA ASP A 70 -1.81 -17.97 1.69
C ASP A 70 -1.49 -19.42 2.11
N GLU A 71 -1.78 -19.78 3.37
CA GLU A 71 -1.61 -21.14 3.90
C GLU A 71 -2.84 -22.03 3.70
N PHE A 72 -3.92 -21.49 3.15
CA PHE A 72 -5.14 -22.25 2.90
C PHE A 72 -4.93 -23.25 1.76
N ARG A 73 -5.35 -24.50 1.98
CA ARG A 73 -5.24 -25.62 1.04
C ARG A 73 -6.61 -26.23 0.72
N GLY A 74 -7.69 -25.48 0.91
CA GLY A 74 -9.06 -25.94 0.66
C GLY A 74 -9.71 -26.69 1.84
N ALA A 75 -8.98 -27.57 2.52
CA ALA A 75 -9.54 -28.44 3.56
C ALA A 75 -8.95 -28.26 4.97
N ASN A 76 -7.91 -27.44 5.15
CA ASN A 76 -7.11 -27.33 6.39
C ASN A 76 -7.62 -26.28 7.40
N HIS A 77 -8.94 -26.07 7.49
CA HIS A 77 -9.52 -25.00 8.31
C HIS A 77 -9.27 -25.19 9.81
N ASP A 78 -9.33 -26.42 10.29
CA ASP A 78 -9.03 -26.84 11.66
C ASP A 78 -7.56 -26.59 12.03
N VAL A 79 -6.64 -26.97 11.14
CA VAL A 79 -5.19 -26.74 11.30
C VAL A 79 -4.87 -25.25 11.39
N LEU A 80 -5.49 -24.43 10.53
CA LEU A 80 -5.31 -22.97 10.56
C LEU A 80 -5.95 -22.33 11.80
N ALA A 81 -7.11 -22.82 12.22
CA ALA A 81 -7.78 -22.34 13.43
C ALA A 81 -6.90 -22.54 14.67
N GLU A 82 -6.30 -23.72 14.82
CA GLU A 82 -5.36 -24.02 15.90
C GLU A 82 -4.10 -23.16 15.81
N LYS A 83 -3.46 -23.11 14.62
CA LYS A 83 -2.20 -22.37 14.41
C LYS A 83 -2.30 -20.88 14.73
N TYR A 84 -3.43 -20.26 14.38
CA TYR A 84 -3.63 -18.82 14.55
C TYR A 84 -4.39 -18.44 15.83
N GLY A 85 -4.86 -19.42 16.61
CA GLY A 85 -5.57 -19.21 17.87
C GLY A 85 -6.99 -18.66 17.69
N VAL A 86 -7.74 -19.21 16.73
CA VAL A 86 -9.02 -18.65 16.28
C VAL A 86 -10.09 -19.69 16.06
N SER A 87 -11.35 -19.29 15.86
CA SER A 87 -12.41 -20.23 15.54
C SER A 87 -12.36 -20.67 14.08
N ILE A 88 -12.73 -21.93 13.82
CA ILE A 88 -12.87 -22.49 12.45
C ILE A 88 -13.83 -21.62 11.60
N GLN A 89 -14.93 -21.16 12.21
CA GLN A 89 -15.89 -20.27 11.56
C GLN A 89 -15.26 -18.93 11.11
N TRP A 90 -14.24 -18.46 11.84
CA TRP A 90 -13.52 -17.26 11.44
C TRP A 90 -12.63 -17.50 10.23
N ILE A 91 -11.95 -18.65 10.16
CA ILE A 91 -11.18 -19.04 8.97
C ILE A 91 -12.08 -19.06 7.73
N TYR A 92 -13.27 -19.67 7.81
CA TYR A 92 -14.26 -19.61 6.73
C TYR A 92 -14.64 -18.18 6.33
N SER A 93 -14.82 -17.30 7.32
CA SER A 93 -15.18 -15.90 7.07
C SER A 93 -14.05 -15.11 6.41
N ILE A 94 -12.80 -15.40 6.77
CA ILE A 94 -11.60 -14.80 6.17
C ILE A 94 -11.48 -15.21 4.70
N VAL A 95 -11.53 -16.52 4.41
CA VAL A 95 -11.43 -17.06 3.04
C VAL A 95 -12.52 -16.47 2.15
N LYS A 96 -13.78 -16.52 2.62
CA LYS A 96 -14.92 -15.94 1.89
C LYS A 96 -14.76 -14.44 1.66
N GLY A 97 -14.29 -13.70 2.66
CA GLY A 97 -14.09 -12.25 2.57
C GLY A 97 -13.03 -11.87 1.54
N MET A 98 -11.91 -12.59 1.49
CA MET A 98 -10.80 -12.30 0.56
C MET A 98 -11.19 -12.59 -0.89
N ARG A 99 -11.86 -13.72 -1.16
CA ARG A 99 -12.40 -14.02 -2.50
C ARG A 99 -13.45 -12.99 -2.93
N ALA A 100 -14.33 -12.57 -2.03
CA ALA A 100 -15.35 -11.58 -2.33
C ALA A 100 -14.75 -10.20 -2.67
N GLU A 101 -13.69 -9.78 -1.98
CA GLU A 101 -12.99 -8.52 -2.28
C GLU A 101 -12.32 -8.56 -3.66
N TYR A 102 -11.70 -9.70 -4.02
CA TYR A 102 -11.16 -9.93 -5.36
C TYR A 102 -12.25 -9.78 -6.45
N ILE A 103 -13.36 -10.50 -6.29
CA ILE A 103 -14.49 -10.47 -7.24
C ILE A 103 -15.07 -9.06 -7.38
N LYS A 104 -15.27 -8.37 -6.26
CA LYS A 104 -15.87 -7.02 -6.26
C LYS A 104 -15.02 -6.02 -7.02
N GLN A 105 -13.69 -6.12 -6.94
CA GLN A 105 -12.79 -5.15 -7.55
C GLN A 105 -12.42 -5.47 -8.99
N ARG A 106 -12.28 -6.75 -9.35
CA ARG A 106 -11.99 -7.14 -10.73
C ARG A 106 -13.22 -7.32 -11.61
N GLN A 107 -14.42 -7.42 -11.03
CA GLN A 107 -15.66 -7.80 -11.74
C GLN A 107 -15.36 -8.86 -12.81
N PRO A 108 -14.97 -10.10 -12.42
CA PRO A 108 -14.89 -11.18 -13.39
C PRO A 108 -16.23 -11.28 -14.13
N ASP A 109 -16.17 -11.68 -15.40
CA ASP A 109 -17.33 -11.78 -16.30
C ASP A 109 -18.56 -12.32 -15.55
N MET A 110 -19.70 -11.62 -15.62
CA MET A 110 -20.91 -11.93 -14.83
C MET A 110 -21.44 -13.36 -15.10
N PHE A 111 -20.94 -14.01 -16.14
CA PHE A 111 -21.28 -15.36 -16.57
C PHE A 111 -20.19 -16.39 -16.28
N ASN A 112 -19.05 -16.00 -15.67
CA ASN A 112 -18.05 -16.96 -15.24
C ASN A 112 -18.41 -17.51 -13.85
N HIS A 113 -18.78 -18.80 -13.80
CA HIS A 113 -19.14 -19.52 -12.58
C HIS A 113 -17.94 -20.14 -11.87
N GLU A 114 -16.72 -19.94 -12.38
CA GLU A 114 -15.50 -20.45 -11.77
C GLU A 114 -15.13 -19.62 -10.54
N GLU A 115 -14.87 -20.30 -9.41
CA GLU A 115 -14.28 -19.65 -8.26
C GLU A 115 -12.91 -19.07 -8.66
N PRO A 116 -12.57 -17.84 -8.24
CA PRO A 116 -11.27 -17.27 -8.55
C PRO A 116 -10.18 -18.13 -7.92
N ASP A 117 -9.10 -18.33 -8.65
CA ASP A 117 -7.96 -19.07 -8.16
C ASP A 117 -7.38 -18.41 -6.89
N ASP A 118 -7.06 -19.22 -5.89
CA ASP A 118 -6.59 -18.70 -4.60
C ASP A 118 -5.22 -18.02 -4.75
N GLU A 119 -4.40 -18.37 -5.76
CA GLU A 119 -3.14 -17.67 -6.05
C GLU A 119 -3.39 -16.27 -6.61
N ASP A 120 -4.30 -16.13 -7.58
CA ASP A 120 -4.74 -14.83 -8.14
C ASP A 120 -5.31 -13.91 -7.05
N VAL A 121 -6.15 -14.45 -6.16
CA VAL A 121 -6.70 -13.71 -5.02
C VAL A 121 -5.58 -13.28 -4.09
N SER A 122 -4.63 -14.18 -3.78
CA SER A 122 -3.50 -13.87 -2.91
C SER A 122 -2.60 -12.79 -3.50
N GLU A 123 -2.27 -12.86 -4.78
CA GLU A 123 -1.44 -11.87 -5.47
C GLU A 123 -2.13 -10.51 -5.50
N PHE A 124 -3.42 -10.47 -5.82
CA PHE A 124 -4.22 -9.25 -5.83
C PHE A 124 -4.22 -8.57 -4.45
N ILE A 125 -4.46 -9.34 -3.40
CA ILE A 125 -4.52 -8.81 -2.05
C ILE A 125 -3.11 -8.39 -1.56
N ARG A 126 -2.05 -9.14 -1.92
CA ARG A 126 -0.64 -8.72 -1.69
C ARG A 126 -0.34 -7.39 -2.37
N ALA A 127 -0.75 -7.20 -3.62
CA ALA A 127 -0.56 -5.95 -4.35
C ALA A 127 -1.31 -4.78 -3.69
N GLN A 128 -2.51 -5.03 -3.17
CA GLN A 128 -3.29 -4.07 -2.40
C GLN A 128 -2.62 -3.63 -1.09
N PHE A 129 -1.94 -4.56 -0.40
CA PHE A 129 -1.23 -4.26 0.85
C PHE A 129 0.17 -3.76 0.63
N LYS A 130 0.79 -4.08 -0.51
CA LYS A 130 2.07 -3.53 -0.92
C LYS A 130 2.02 -2.01 -0.90
N THR A 131 0.95 -1.38 -1.41
CA THR A 131 0.85 0.09 -1.39
C THR A 131 0.84 0.68 0.01
N LEU A 132 0.06 0.13 0.95
CA LEU A 132 0.05 0.63 2.33
C LEU A 132 1.37 0.31 3.04
N GLY A 133 1.92 -0.88 2.84
CA GLY A 133 3.23 -1.29 3.36
C GLY A 133 4.35 -0.39 2.86
N ASP A 134 4.40 -0.08 1.57
CA ASP A 134 5.35 0.86 0.97
C ASP A 134 5.24 2.24 1.64
N ILE A 135 4.02 2.76 1.86
CA ILE A 135 3.83 4.02 2.59
C ILE A 135 4.40 3.91 4.01
N MET A 136 4.11 2.83 4.73
CA MET A 136 4.60 2.62 6.10
C MET A 136 6.12 2.58 6.16
N ASP A 137 6.73 1.73 5.34
CA ASP A 137 8.16 1.45 5.34
C ASP A 137 8.97 2.66 4.89
N HIS A 138 8.55 3.33 3.80
CA HIS A 138 9.21 4.55 3.35
C HIS A 138 9.01 5.72 4.31
N SER A 139 7.85 5.81 4.99
CA SER A 139 7.64 6.79 6.05
C SER A 139 8.57 6.56 7.23
N ALA A 140 8.64 5.32 7.71
CA ALA A 140 9.52 4.95 8.82
C ALA A 140 11.00 5.17 8.48
N TRP A 141 11.41 4.82 7.26
CA TRP A 141 12.75 5.08 6.76
C TRP A 141 13.06 6.60 6.74
N CYS A 142 12.20 7.42 6.14
CA CYS A 142 12.39 8.87 6.09
C CYS A 142 12.47 9.51 7.48
N LEU A 143 11.66 9.03 8.43
CA LEU A 143 11.67 9.48 9.83
C LEU A 143 13.01 9.19 10.51
N ARG A 144 13.56 7.98 10.33
CA ARG A 144 14.86 7.60 10.89
C ARG A 144 16.03 8.37 10.30
N GLN A 145 15.93 8.80 9.04
CA GLN A 145 16.97 9.60 8.40
C GLN A 145 16.97 11.07 8.85
N GLN A 146 15.80 11.60 9.23
CA GLN A 146 15.63 13.04 9.46
C GLN A 146 15.45 13.43 10.92
N VAL A 147 15.08 12.48 11.79
CA VAL A 147 14.85 12.73 13.21
C VAL A 147 15.92 12.00 14.01
N PRO A 148 16.81 12.73 14.73
CA PRO A 148 17.77 12.12 15.64
C PRO A 148 17.07 11.25 16.70
N ASP A 149 17.73 10.17 17.10
CA ASP A 149 17.25 9.25 18.15
C ASP A 149 15.87 8.60 17.89
N MET A 150 15.42 8.61 16.63
CA MET A 150 14.20 7.93 16.23
C MET A 150 14.38 6.41 16.27
N THR A 151 13.75 5.77 17.26
CA THR A 151 13.71 4.31 17.34
C THR A 151 12.91 3.70 16.18
N GLU A 152 13.29 2.49 15.77
CA GLU A 152 12.59 1.75 14.72
C GLU A 152 11.12 1.50 15.05
N SER A 153 10.82 1.09 16.28
CA SER A 153 9.45 0.86 16.74
C SER A 153 8.58 2.11 16.63
N ARG A 154 9.11 3.28 17.05
CA ARG A 154 8.38 4.55 16.94
C ARG A 154 8.20 4.97 15.48
N ALA A 155 9.23 4.81 14.64
CA ALA A 155 9.16 5.14 13.22
C ALA A 155 8.09 4.29 12.49
N LEU A 156 8.06 2.99 12.78
CA LEU A 156 7.05 2.07 12.24
C LEU A 156 5.64 2.42 12.72
N SER A 157 5.48 2.78 14.00
CA SER A 157 4.18 3.21 14.53
C SER A 157 3.66 4.47 13.84
N LEU A 158 4.53 5.45 13.59
CA LEU A 158 4.17 6.66 12.85
C LEU A 158 3.87 6.35 11.38
N GLY A 159 4.69 5.51 10.74
CA GLY A 159 4.45 5.06 9.37
C GLY A 159 3.10 4.36 9.21
N LYS A 160 2.71 3.49 10.16
CA LYS A 160 1.40 2.84 10.23
C LYS A 160 0.27 3.87 10.24
N GLU A 161 0.37 4.88 11.10
CA GLU A 161 -0.65 5.91 11.21
C GLU A 161 -0.75 6.77 9.94
N ILE A 162 0.37 7.05 9.28
CA ILE A 162 0.41 7.78 8.00
C ILE A 162 -0.28 6.98 6.89
N ALA A 163 -0.01 5.67 6.78
CA ALA A 163 -0.65 4.81 5.80
C ALA A 163 -2.16 4.72 6.03
N TYR A 164 -2.59 4.63 7.29
CA TYR A 164 -4.02 4.59 7.64
C TYR A 164 -4.74 5.89 7.32
N LEU A 165 -4.14 7.02 7.69
CA LEU A 165 -4.74 8.31 7.36
C LEU A 165 -4.76 8.53 5.85
N THR A 166 -3.72 8.12 5.12
CA THR A 166 -3.71 8.15 3.65
C THR A 166 -4.89 7.34 3.09
N SER A 167 -5.07 6.12 3.58
CA SER A 167 -6.16 5.26 3.18
C SER A 167 -7.52 5.90 3.48
N GLU A 168 -7.73 6.49 4.65
CA GLU A 168 -8.99 7.16 4.97
C GLU A 168 -9.27 8.38 4.06
N LEU A 169 -8.23 9.16 3.72
CA LEU A 169 -8.35 10.36 2.89
C LEU A 169 -8.46 10.07 1.38
N ARG A 170 -7.94 8.93 0.93
CA ARG A 170 -7.73 8.65 -0.51
C ARG A 170 -8.21 7.25 -0.96
N LYS A 171 -8.87 6.47 -0.10
CA LYS A 171 -9.44 5.16 -0.45
C LYS A 171 -10.26 5.21 -1.73
N GLY A 172 -10.07 4.19 -2.57
CA GLY A 172 -10.79 4.04 -3.84
C GLY A 172 -10.20 4.86 -4.99
N GLN A 173 -9.15 5.65 -4.75
CA GLN A 173 -8.44 6.40 -5.78
C GLN A 173 -7.30 5.59 -6.38
N SER A 174 -7.03 5.80 -7.66
CA SER A 174 -5.82 5.29 -8.34
C SER A 174 -5.14 6.35 -9.19
N ALA A 175 -3.82 6.27 -9.29
CA ALA A 175 -3.04 7.15 -10.17
C ALA A 175 -1.88 6.40 -10.81
N HIS A 176 -1.55 6.77 -12.05
CA HIS A 176 -0.32 6.34 -12.70
C HIS A 176 0.84 7.25 -12.26
N ILE A 177 1.94 6.65 -11.81
CA ILE A 177 3.15 7.37 -11.41
C ILE A 177 4.11 7.40 -12.60
N ARG A 178 4.34 8.60 -13.13
CA ARG A 178 5.21 8.79 -14.31
C ARG A 178 6.66 8.50 -13.91
N LYS A 179 7.40 7.85 -14.82
CA LYS A 179 8.87 7.86 -14.75
C LYS A 179 9.35 9.28 -14.97
N GLU A 180 10.25 9.77 -14.11
CA GLU A 180 10.99 10.99 -14.44
C GLU A 180 11.85 10.70 -15.67
N LYS A 181 11.75 11.54 -16.71
CA LYS A 181 12.63 11.43 -17.87
C LYS A 181 14.04 11.74 -17.39
N ASN A 182 14.94 10.76 -17.51
CA ASN A 182 16.35 11.01 -17.33
C ASN A 182 16.82 11.94 -18.46
N VAL A 183 17.32 13.12 -18.09
CA VAL A 183 17.88 14.12 -19.02
C VAL A 183 19.06 13.54 -19.84
N SER A 184 19.63 12.40 -19.41
CA SER A 184 20.68 11.69 -20.15
C SER A 184 20.22 11.04 -21.45
N ASP A 185 18.95 10.68 -21.56
CA ASP A 185 18.46 9.87 -22.69
C ASP A 185 18.17 10.76 -23.92
N GLU A 186 17.78 12.02 -23.68
CA GLU A 186 17.61 13.03 -24.75
C GLU A 186 18.97 13.51 -25.28
N ALA A 187 20.00 13.59 -24.44
CA ALA A 187 21.36 13.93 -24.87
C ALA A 187 22.03 12.82 -25.72
N GLN A 188 21.60 11.56 -25.58
CA GLN A 188 22.07 10.47 -26.43
C GLN A 188 21.27 10.34 -27.73
N ALA A 189 19.95 10.63 -27.71
CA ALA A 189 19.13 10.63 -28.92
C ALA A 189 19.54 11.72 -29.92
N ASP A 190 19.97 12.89 -29.46
CA ASP A 190 20.46 13.98 -30.31
C ASP A 190 21.89 13.76 -30.85
N MET A 191 22.66 12.81 -30.31
CA MET A 191 24.01 12.50 -30.80
C MET A 191 24.07 11.42 -31.89
N PHE A 192 22.96 10.74 -32.18
CA PHE A 192 22.89 9.72 -33.24
C PHE A 192 21.90 10.06 -34.37
N GLY A 193 21.41 11.31 -34.41
CA GLY A 193 20.57 11.83 -35.48
C GLY A 193 21.34 12.69 -36.48
N ASP A 194 22.23 12.09 -37.27
CA ASP A 194 22.49 12.46 -38.68
C ASP A 194 23.47 11.47 -39.32
N GLY A 195 23.03 10.80 -40.38
CA GLY A 195 23.77 9.84 -41.20
C GLY A 195 22.87 9.14 -42.21
#